data_AF-A0A7G5BW80-F1
#
_entry.id   AF-A0A7G5BW80-F1
#
_cell.length_a   1.000
_cell.length_b   1.000
_cell.length_c   1.000
_cell.angle_alpha   90.00
_cell.angle_beta   90.00
_cell.angle_gamma   90.00
#
_symmetry.space_group_name_H-M   'P 1'
#
loop_
_entity.id
_entity.type
_entity.pdbx_description
1 polymer ?
#
loop_
_entity_poly.entity_id
_entity_poly.type
_entity_poly.pdbx_seq_one_letter_code
_entity_poly.pdbx_strand_id
1 'polypeptide(L)'
;MDNVRIKFRSFLLLIGALSCLLLGMNAAGAQSQSLPLSLTSPLIALNNESVSLPSAIPAEVSKGRAFVPVRFFQHPQIQGDYIFSEDKGTYYLLIDNHAAEVNLIFGKGAPLFRITDSEGKDSLVHDTNALPYLHGEEPMVPLRLIAEALGLQVKWDNQAKSVILETDEEYRRELYSVEEWEAQMGEYPVYWDDKSAKPITDEELQAYIEENKLPIVDYKIDSKYKAIVLEVKEHETSTYAIHRLRNGKLGKDDIMVGTKENEYGFAFQKFNGYLSIVLFDKAKLLEIHSCVVSIYDNRQTKKLKVEIGDKRGYLLRIGEEVSSGLVNLKGKDGYTYEEIFW
;
A
#
# COMPACT_ATOMS: atom_id res chain seq x y z
N MET A 1 -26.40 -22.83 15.81
CA MET A 1 -25.96 -22.09 14.60
C MET A 1 -25.38 -20.80 15.13
N ASP A 2 -24.15 -20.93 15.61
CA ASP A 2 -23.52 -19.93 16.44
C ASP A 2 -22.94 -18.82 15.57
N ASN A 3 -23.20 -17.59 16.01
CA ASN A 3 -22.77 -16.37 15.37
C ASN A 3 -21.24 -16.33 15.31
N VAL A 4 -20.67 -16.55 14.12
CA VAL A 4 -19.30 -16.19 13.79
C VAL A 4 -19.22 -14.66 13.93
N ARG A 5 -18.70 -14.19 15.07
CA ARG A 5 -18.32 -12.79 15.27
C ARG A 5 -17.08 -12.54 14.43
N ILE A 6 -17.27 -12.25 13.15
CA ILE A 6 -16.24 -11.67 12.30
C ILE A 6 -15.95 -10.27 12.87
N LYS A 7 -14.95 -10.17 13.76
CA LYS A 7 -14.43 -8.88 14.19
C LYS A 7 -13.58 -8.32 13.05
N PHE A 8 -14.21 -7.65 12.08
CA PHE A 8 -13.52 -6.66 11.29
C PHE A 8 -13.07 -5.55 12.25
N ARG A 9 -11.81 -5.60 12.69
CA ARG A 9 -11.21 -4.43 13.32
C ARG A 9 -10.89 -3.45 12.20
N SER A 10 -11.84 -2.57 11.90
CA SER A 10 -11.56 -1.33 11.15
C SER A 10 -10.52 -0.54 11.95
N PHE A 11 -9.24 -0.69 11.61
CA PHE A 11 -8.19 0.15 12.17
C PHE A 11 -8.14 1.45 11.37
N LEU A 12 -8.78 2.50 11.93
CA LEU A 12 -8.44 3.86 11.55
C LEU A 12 -6.99 4.13 11.99
N LEU A 13 -6.13 4.43 11.03
CA LEU A 13 -4.82 5.04 11.27
C LEU A 13 -5.03 6.39 11.97
N LEU A 14 -4.91 6.41 13.29
CA LEU A 14 -4.90 7.65 14.07
C LEU A 14 -3.49 8.23 13.98
N ILE A 15 -3.23 9.00 12.93
CA ILE A 15 -1.99 9.77 12.79
C ILE A 15 -2.00 10.86 13.87
N GLY A 16 -1.39 10.55 15.01
CA GLY A 16 -1.12 11.53 16.06
C GLY A 16 -0.09 12.55 15.55
N ALA A 17 -0.52 13.80 15.38
CA ALA A 17 0.35 14.91 15.02
C ALA A 17 1.41 15.14 16.12
N LEU A 18 2.62 14.62 15.91
CA LEU A 18 3.77 14.98 16.74
C LEU A 18 4.44 16.21 16.12
N SER A 19 4.13 17.39 16.66
CA SER A 19 4.82 18.64 16.35
C SER A 19 6.23 18.62 16.93
N CYS A 20 7.23 18.26 16.12
CA CYS A 20 8.64 18.47 16.48
C CYS A 20 9.11 19.85 16.01
N LEU A 21 9.45 20.70 16.97
CA LEU A 21 10.22 21.92 16.75
C LEU A 21 11.58 21.57 16.12
N LEU A 22 11.83 22.12 14.93
CA LEU A 22 13.13 22.12 14.26
C LEU A 22 14.08 23.08 14.98
N LEU A 23 15.09 22.53 15.66
CA LEU A 23 16.36 23.24 15.86
C LEU A 23 17.39 22.62 14.92
N GLY A 24 17.89 23.44 14.01
CA GLY A 24 18.80 23.03 12.96
C GLY A 24 20.16 22.62 13.49
N MET A 25 20.66 21.49 13.01
CA MET A 25 22.08 21.19 12.96
C MET A 25 22.39 20.52 11.61
N ASN A 26 23.34 21.11 10.88
CA ASN A 26 23.87 20.58 9.63
C ASN A 26 24.53 19.22 9.87
N ALA A 27 24.24 18.23 9.01
CA ALA A 27 25.05 17.03 8.88
C ALA A 27 25.35 16.79 7.40
N ALA A 28 26.66 16.72 7.12
CA ALA A 28 27.27 16.52 5.82
C ALA A 28 26.83 15.22 5.14
N GLY A 29 26.86 15.23 3.80
CA GLY A 29 26.41 14.14 2.96
C GLY A 29 27.06 12.79 3.28
N ALA A 30 26.23 11.78 3.51
CA ALA A 30 26.64 10.39 3.48
C ALA A 30 26.22 9.79 2.13
N GLN A 31 27.21 9.41 1.32
CA GLN A 31 27.00 8.57 0.15
C GLN A 31 26.54 7.17 0.60
N SER A 32 25.46 6.67 0.00
CA SER A 32 25.01 5.29 0.16
C SER A 32 26.02 4.33 -0.47
N GLN A 33 26.87 3.72 0.35
CA GLN A 33 27.65 2.56 -0.08
C GLN A 33 26.75 1.32 -0.02
N SER A 34 26.41 0.76 -1.18
CA SER A 34 25.86 -0.58 -1.29
C SER A 34 26.97 -1.58 -0.94
N LEU A 35 26.82 -2.26 0.21
CA LEU A 35 27.69 -3.37 0.56
C LEU A 35 27.28 -4.61 -0.27
N PRO A 36 28.24 -5.39 -0.80
CA PRO A 36 27.93 -6.64 -1.47
C PRO A 36 27.50 -7.69 -0.44
N LEU A 37 26.23 -8.13 -0.51
CA LEU A 37 25.68 -9.20 0.33
C LEU A 37 26.19 -10.57 -0.16
N SER A 38 26.77 -11.33 0.76
CA SER A 38 27.05 -12.76 0.58
C SER A 38 25.72 -13.53 0.65
N LEU A 39 25.20 -13.93 -0.51
CA LEU A 39 23.92 -14.63 -0.65
C LEU A 39 24.02 -16.11 -0.24
N THR A 40 23.93 -16.40 1.05
CA THR A 40 23.46 -17.71 1.52
C THR A 40 22.04 -17.55 2.02
N SER A 41 21.06 -18.00 1.24
CA SER A 41 19.67 -18.05 1.66
C SER A 41 19.46 -19.24 2.59
N PRO A 42 19.15 -19.01 3.87
CA PRO A 42 18.94 -20.09 4.83
C PRO A 42 17.66 -20.82 4.48
N LEU A 43 17.66 -22.15 4.62
CA LEU A 43 16.41 -22.91 4.62
C LEU A 43 15.60 -22.54 5.86
N ILE A 44 14.28 -22.49 5.72
CA ILE A 44 13.36 -22.15 6.81
C ILE A 44 12.42 -23.32 7.00
N ALA A 45 12.37 -23.83 8.23
CA ALA A 45 11.42 -24.86 8.63
C ALA A 45 10.46 -24.29 9.68
N LEU A 46 9.16 -24.58 9.56
CA LEU A 46 8.13 -24.25 10.52
C LEU A 46 7.45 -25.55 10.94
N ASN A 47 7.43 -25.85 12.25
CA ASN A 47 6.83 -27.07 12.79
C ASN A 47 7.33 -28.36 12.09
N ASN A 48 8.65 -28.44 11.84
CA ASN A 48 9.35 -29.51 11.11
C ASN A 48 9.05 -29.61 9.60
N GLU A 49 8.32 -28.67 9.02
CA GLU A 49 8.04 -28.63 7.58
C GLU A 49 8.87 -27.53 6.92
N SER A 50 9.49 -27.82 5.76
CA SER A 50 10.20 -26.81 4.99
C SER A 50 9.20 -25.83 4.38
N VAL A 51 9.38 -24.54 4.64
CA VAL A 51 8.50 -23.48 4.12
C VAL A 51 9.15 -22.79 2.94
N SER A 52 8.41 -22.67 1.84
CA SER A 52 8.80 -21.82 0.71
C SER A 52 8.38 -20.39 0.99
N LEU A 53 9.22 -19.42 0.59
CA LEU A 53 8.87 -18.02 0.73
C LEU A 53 7.82 -17.61 -0.32
N PRO A 54 6.81 -16.80 0.07
CA PRO A 54 5.76 -16.37 -0.84
C PRO A 54 6.20 -15.27 -1.83
N SER A 55 7.41 -14.71 -1.66
CA SER A 55 8.00 -13.74 -2.59
C SER A 55 9.10 -14.40 -3.42
N ALA A 56 9.35 -13.85 -4.62
CA ALA A 56 10.54 -14.18 -5.41
C ALA A 56 11.85 -13.76 -4.70
N ILE A 57 11.76 -12.91 -3.67
CA ILE A 57 12.89 -12.45 -2.86
C ILE A 57 13.22 -13.53 -1.83
N PRO A 58 14.45 -14.09 -1.83
CA PRO A 58 14.82 -15.14 -0.92
C PRO A 58 15.12 -14.58 0.48
N ALA A 59 15.22 -15.47 1.47
CA ALA A 59 15.77 -15.12 2.76
C ALA A 59 17.25 -14.75 2.62
N GLU A 60 17.71 -13.83 3.46
CA GLU A 60 19.07 -13.31 3.44
C GLU A 60 19.70 -13.44 4.84
N VAL A 61 20.97 -13.82 4.91
CA VAL A 61 21.74 -13.67 6.15
C VAL A 61 22.64 -12.45 6.01
N SER A 62 22.43 -11.46 6.87
CA SER A 62 23.24 -10.25 6.93
C SER A 62 23.65 -9.97 8.37
N LYS A 63 24.94 -9.67 8.60
CA LYS A 63 25.50 -9.39 9.94
C LYS A 63 25.12 -10.45 11.01
N GLY A 64 25.02 -11.72 10.60
CA GLY A 64 24.66 -12.83 11.50
C GLY A 64 23.17 -12.89 11.87
N ARG A 65 22.31 -12.15 11.18
CA ARG A 65 20.85 -12.17 11.33
C ARG A 65 20.20 -12.67 10.04
N ALA A 66 19.18 -13.52 10.19
CA ALA A 66 18.34 -13.93 9.08
C ALA A 66 17.22 -12.90 8.86
N PHE A 67 17.02 -12.51 7.61
CA PHE A 67 15.98 -11.62 7.15
C PHE A 67 15.07 -12.35 6.17
N VAL A 68 13.78 -12.05 6.23
CA VAL A 68 12.76 -12.57 5.33
C VAL A 68 11.87 -11.45 4.81
N PRO A 69 11.24 -11.64 3.64
CA PRO A 69 10.10 -10.83 3.22
C PRO A 69 9.03 -10.85 4.31
N VAL A 70 8.46 -9.70 4.66
CA VAL A 70 7.45 -9.60 5.72
C VAL A 70 6.24 -10.51 5.49
N ARG A 71 5.90 -10.78 4.23
CA ARG A 71 4.84 -11.70 3.81
C ARG A 71 5.00 -13.12 4.35
N PHE A 72 6.21 -13.53 4.73
CA PHE A 72 6.46 -14.82 5.39
C PHE A 72 5.56 -14.99 6.62
N PHE A 73 5.29 -13.92 7.36
CA PHE A 73 4.48 -13.98 8.58
C PHE A 73 2.98 -14.21 8.31
N GLN A 74 2.50 -14.01 7.07
CA GLN A 74 1.14 -14.36 6.68
C GLN A 74 0.94 -15.88 6.46
N HIS A 75 1.95 -16.71 6.71
CA HIS A 75 1.81 -18.17 6.59
C HIS A 75 0.67 -18.69 7.50
N PRO A 76 -0.16 -19.68 7.08
CA PRO A 76 -1.34 -20.12 7.85
C PRO A 76 -1.06 -20.69 9.24
N GLN A 77 0.18 -21.12 9.51
CA GLN A 77 0.62 -21.57 10.84
C GLN A 77 1.21 -20.44 11.71
N ILE A 78 1.26 -19.21 11.20
CA ILE A 78 1.73 -18.00 11.90
C ILE A 78 0.58 -17.00 12.01
N GLN A 79 -0.10 -16.70 10.91
CA GLN A 79 -1.23 -15.76 10.85
C GLN A 79 -0.88 -14.35 11.36
N GLY A 80 0.35 -13.90 11.07
CA GLY A 80 0.78 -12.53 11.26
C GLY A 80 0.36 -11.68 10.07
N ASP A 81 -0.69 -10.90 10.22
CA ASP A 81 -1.06 -9.90 9.22
C ASP A 81 -0.18 -8.65 9.36
N TYR A 82 -0.13 -7.82 8.31
CA TYR A 82 0.69 -6.62 8.37
C TYR A 82 0.13 -5.46 7.54
N ILE A 83 0.46 -4.25 7.99
CA ILE A 83 0.22 -3.00 7.28
C ILE A 83 1.57 -2.34 7.02
N PHE A 84 1.82 -2.01 5.76
CA PHE A 84 3.05 -1.34 5.33
C PHE A 84 2.74 -0.02 4.63
N SER A 85 3.42 1.05 5.02
CA SER A 85 3.27 2.37 4.39
C SER A 85 4.58 3.17 4.42
N GLU A 86 4.64 4.20 3.60
CA GLU A 86 5.78 5.10 3.45
C GLU A 86 5.31 6.55 3.56
N ASP A 87 6.08 7.39 4.25
CA ASP A 87 5.97 8.85 4.22
C ASP A 87 7.37 9.47 4.16
N LYS A 88 7.70 10.10 3.02
CA LYS A 88 8.90 10.93 2.80
C LYS A 88 10.23 10.23 3.15
N GLY A 89 10.33 8.96 2.80
CA GLY A 89 11.46 8.06 3.03
C GLY A 89 11.43 7.37 4.39
N THR A 90 10.39 7.59 5.20
CA THR A 90 10.16 6.89 6.47
C THR A 90 9.18 5.76 6.22
N TYR A 91 9.52 4.56 6.66
CA TYR A 91 8.69 3.38 6.48
C TYR A 91 8.05 2.98 7.80
N TYR A 92 6.75 2.69 7.75
CA TYR A 92 5.95 2.23 8.88
C TYR A 92 5.46 0.83 8.57
N LEU A 93 5.79 -0.11 9.44
CA LEU A 93 5.37 -1.49 9.31
C LEU A 93 4.79 -1.95 10.65
N LEU A 94 3.51 -2.30 10.64
CA LEU A 94 2.82 -2.97 11.74
C LEU A 94 2.64 -4.43 11.33
N ILE A 95 3.02 -5.37 12.18
CA ILE A 95 2.75 -6.79 12.02
C ILE A 95 2.06 -7.27 13.29
N ASP A 96 0.92 -7.93 13.20
CA ASP A 96 0.22 -8.43 14.37
C ASP A 96 -0.37 -9.82 14.15
N ASN A 97 -0.46 -10.56 15.25
CA ASN A 97 -1.25 -11.77 15.35
C ASN A 97 -1.99 -11.77 16.71
N HIS A 98 -2.58 -12.90 17.08
CA HIS A 98 -3.25 -13.04 18.37
C HIS A 98 -2.32 -12.85 19.59
N ALA A 99 -1.01 -13.02 19.43
CA ALA A 99 -0.03 -12.98 20.53
C ALA A 99 0.53 -11.58 20.78
N ALA A 100 0.79 -10.79 19.73
CA ALA A 100 1.37 -9.46 19.86
C ALA A 100 1.16 -8.58 18.62
N GLU A 101 1.37 -7.28 18.79
CA GLU A 101 1.55 -6.28 17.74
C GLU A 101 3.01 -5.79 17.73
N VAL A 102 3.62 -5.74 16.55
CA VAL A 102 5.00 -5.30 16.33
C VAL A 102 5.02 -4.10 15.40
N ASN A 103 5.40 -2.95 15.93
CA ASN A 103 5.51 -1.68 15.21
C ASN A 103 6.98 -1.37 14.91
N LEU A 104 7.28 -1.21 13.63
CA LEU A 104 8.60 -0.92 13.10
C LEU A 104 8.59 0.41 12.34
N ILE A 105 9.55 1.27 12.65
CA ILE A 105 9.85 2.48 11.88
C ILE A 105 11.29 2.38 11.38
N PHE A 106 11.52 2.57 10.08
CA PHE A 106 12.85 2.51 9.49
C PHE A 106 12.99 3.41 8.25
N GLY A 107 14.16 3.42 7.62
CA GLY A 107 14.47 4.33 6.51
C GLY A 107 15.06 5.64 7.01
N LYS A 108 14.43 6.77 6.65
CA LYS A 108 14.85 8.10 7.06
C LYS A 108 14.38 8.38 8.50
N GLY A 109 15.33 8.65 9.39
CA GLY A 109 15.05 8.96 10.80
C GLY A 109 15.67 7.94 11.75
N ALA A 110 15.32 8.03 13.03
CA ALA A 110 15.76 7.06 14.02
C ALA A 110 14.87 5.81 13.95
N PRO A 111 15.43 4.61 13.75
CA PRO A 111 14.63 3.40 13.71
C PRO A 111 13.98 3.12 15.07
N LEU A 112 12.75 2.63 15.04
CA LEU A 112 11.98 2.26 16.24
C LEU A 112 11.46 0.83 16.09
N PHE A 113 11.53 0.07 17.19
CA PHE A 113 10.91 -1.24 17.34
C PHE A 113 10.12 -1.22 18.63
N ARG A 114 8.81 -1.35 18.52
CA ARG A 114 7.91 -1.48 19.65
C ARG A 114 7.14 -2.78 19.50
N ILE A 115 7.14 -3.57 20.57
CA ILE A 115 6.31 -4.76 20.69
C ILE A 115 5.27 -4.45 21.77
N THR A 116 4.01 -4.68 21.44
CA THR A 116 2.89 -4.61 22.38
C THR A 116 2.33 -6.03 22.49
N ASP A 117 2.47 -6.66 23.66
CA ASP A 117 1.98 -8.02 23.87
C ASP A 117 0.44 -8.07 23.95
N SER A 118 -0.13 -9.27 24.04
CA SER A 118 -1.57 -9.51 24.13
C SER A 118 -2.23 -8.88 25.38
N GLU A 119 -1.44 -8.55 26.41
CA GLU A 119 -1.90 -7.83 27.61
C GLU A 119 -1.85 -6.29 27.44
N GLY A 120 -1.35 -5.81 26.29
CA GLY A 120 -1.24 -4.39 25.96
C GLY A 120 0.01 -3.73 26.56
N LYS A 121 1.02 -4.51 26.96
CA LYS A 121 2.25 -3.98 27.54
C LYS A 121 3.30 -3.73 26.46
N ASP A 122 3.77 -2.49 26.43
CA ASP A 122 4.79 -2.03 25.49
C ASP A 122 6.22 -2.40 25.93
N SER A 123 7.02 -2.86 24.98
CA SER A 123 8.47 -3.06 25.09
C SER A 123 9.19 -2.43 23.90
N LEU A 124 10.20 -1.60 24.17
CA LEU A 124 11.08 -1.05 23.14
C LEU A 124 12.28 -1.97 22.94
N VAL A 125 12.54 -2.34 21.69
CA VAL A 125 13.69 -3.17 21.31
C VAL A 125 14.75 -2.28 20.67
N HIS A 126 15.98 -2.38 21.18
CA HIS A 126 17.15 -1.72 20.62
C HIS A 126 18.13 -2.78 20.10
N ASP A 127 17.86 -3.36 18.91
CA ASP A 127 18.84 -4.18 18.18
C ASP A 127 19.32 -3.44 16.92
N THR A 128 20.50 -2.83 17.02
CA THR A 128 21.11 -2.08 15.91
C THR A 128 21.72 -2.97 14.83
N ASN A 129 21.80 -4.29 15.05
CA ASN A 129 22.34 -5.26 14.08
C ASN A 129 21.24 -5.93 13.23
N ALA A 130 19.98 -5.66 13.53
CA ALA A 130 18.82 -6.35 12.96
C ALA A 130 17.78 -5.37 12.38
N LEU A 131 18.23 -4.29 11.73
CA LEU A 131 17.30 -3.28 11.20
C LEU A 131 16.58 -3.75 9.93
N PRO A 132 15.24 -3.61 9.83
CA PRO A 132 14.51 -3.78 8.60
C PRO A 132 15.04 -2.88 7.49
N TYR A 133 14.91 -3.35 6.27
CA TYR A 133 15.27 -2.61 5.07
C TYR A 133 14.36 -3.00 3.92
N LEU A 134 14.41 -2.25 2.84
CA LEU A 134 13.71 -2.61 1.60
C LEU A 134 14.64 -3.39 0.66
N HIS A 135 14.15 -4.52 0.15
CA HIS A 135 14.66 -5.15 -1.06
C HIS A 135 13.70 -4.80 -2.20
N GLY A 136 14.02 -3.75 -2.98
CA GLY A 136 13.07 -3.18 -3.94
C GLY A 136 11.91 -2.52 -3.20
N GLU A 137 10.69 -3.02 -3.40
CA GLU A 137 9.48 -2.56 -2.70
C GLU A 137 9.09 -3.49 -1.53
N GLU A 138 9.85 -4.56 -1.29
CA GLU A 138 9.52 -5.55 -0.27
C GLU A 138 10.24 -5.27 1.05
N PRO A 139 9.52 -5.15 2.17
CA PRO A 139 10.12 -5.07 3.50
C PRO A 139 10.80 -6.39 3.89
N MET A 140 12.11 -6.32 4.10
CA MET A 140 12.91 -7.39 4.69
C MET A 140 13.03 -7.15 6.20
N VAL A 141 12.56 -8.10 6.99
CA VAL A 141 12.48 -7.98 8.45
C VAL A 141 13.31 -9.06 9.16
N PRO A 142 13.87 -8.76 10.34
CA PRO A 142 14.66 -9.72 11.10
C PRO A 142 13.79 -10.89 11.59
N LEU A 143 13.95 -12.06 10.99
CA LEU A 143 13.06 -13.22 11.20
C LEU A 143 12.87 -13.53 12.68
N ARG A 144 13.97 -13.67 13.42
CA ARG A 144 13.93 -14.08 14.84
C ARG A 144 13.18 -13.07 15.69
N LEU A 145 13.48 -11.79 15.54
CA LEU A 145 12.89 -10.74 16.37
C LEU A 145 11.37 -10.72 16.19
N ILE A 146 10.91 -10.75 14.93
CA ILE A 146 9.48 -10.73 14.64
C ILE A 146 8.81 -12.04 15.06
N ALA A 147 9.41 -13.19 14.75
CA ALA A 147 8.85 -14.49 15.12
C ALA A 147 8.72 -14.67 16.64
N GLU A 148 9.75 -14.35 17.41
CA GLU A 148 9.71 -14.43 18.88
C GLU A 148 8.69 -13.46 19.46
N ALA A 149 8.58 -12.24 18.92
CA ALA A 149 7.56 -11.28 19.34
C ALA A 149 6.14 -11.79 19.08
N LEU A 150 5.92 -12.44 17.94
CA LEU A 150 4.65 -13.06 17.56
C LEU A 150 4.40 -14.41 18.27
N GLY A 151 5.25 -14.84 19.21
CA GLY A 151 5.00 -16.04 20.04
C GLY A 151 5.62 -17.34 19.53
N LEU A 152 6.48 -17.31 18.51
CA LEU A 152 7.17 -18.49 17.99
C LEU A 152 8.51 -18.72 18.69
N GLN A 153 8.92 -19.97 18.81
CA GLN A 153 10.29 -20.31 19.21
C GLN A 153 11.19 -20.41 17.98
N VAL A 154 12.41 -19.86 18.07
CA VAL A 154 13.35 -19.83 16.94
C VAL A 154 14.69 -20.45 17.30
N LYS A 155 15.11 -21.43 16.51
CA LYS A 155 16.41 -22.12 16.63
C LYS A 155 17.19 -22.02 15.33
N TRP A 156 18.51 -22.00 15.44
CA TRP A 156 19.42 -22.08 14.30
C TRP A 156 20.10 -23.44 14.27
N ASP A 157 19.98 -24.16 13.16
CA ASP A 157 20.75 -25.37 12.91
C ASP A 157 22.03 -25.00 12.15
N ASN A 158 23.18 -25.13 12.82
CA ASN A 158 24.46 -24.78 12.23
C ASN A 158 24.96 -25.80 11.20
N GLN A 159 24.52 -27.06 11.29
CA GLN A 159 24.89 -28.13 10.36
C GLN A 159 24.07 -28.00 9.07
N ALA A 160 22.76 -27.81 9.19
CA ALA A 160 21.86 -27.63 8.05
C ALA A 160 21.85 -26.20 7.49
N LYS A 161 22.44 -25.23 8.22
CA LYS A 161 22.38 -23.79 7.90
C LYS A 161 20.94 -23.30 7.73
N SER A 162 20.07 -23.74 8.62
CA SER A 162 18.63 -23.48 8.56
C SER A 162 18.11 -22.80 9.82
N VAL A 163 17.02 -22.06 9.63
CA VAL A 163 16.22 -21.50 10.72
C VAL A 163 15.04 -22.43 10.97
N ILE A 164 14.87 -22.86 12.22
CA ILE A 164 13.76 -23.69 12.66
C ILE A 164 12.84 -22.83 13.53
N LEU A 165 11.58 -22.74 13.14
CA LEU A 165 10.51 -22.09 13.88
C LEU A 165 9.55 -23.15 14.43
N GLU A 166 9.12 -22.99 15.66
CA GLU A 166 8.19 -23.90 16.33
C GLU A 166 7.08 -23.08 17.00
N THR A 167 5.84 -23.52 16.83
CA THR A 167 4.70 -23.08 17.65
C THR A 167 4.36 -24.18 18.65
N ASP A 168 3.74 -23.82 19.78
CA ASP A 168 3.21 -24.81 20.72
C ASP A 168 1.71 -25.04 20.52
N GLU A 169 1.14 -25.93 21.34
CA GLU A 169 -0.27 -26.28 21.29
C GLU A 169 -1.19 -25.14 21.72
N GLU A 170 -0.74 -24.23 22.58
CA GLU A 170 -1.54 -23.10 23.04
C GLU A 170 -1.67 -22.07 21.92
N TYR A 171 -0.54 -21.71 21.30
CA TYR A 171 -0.49 -20.86 20.11
C TYR A 171 -1.42 -21.37 19.00
N ARG A 172 -1.35 -22.68 18.69
CA ARG A 172 -2.15 -23.27 17.61
C ARG A 172 -3.65 -23.25 17.86
N ARG A 173 -4.11 -23.18 19.12
CA ARG A 173 -5.54 -23.14 19.46
C ARG A 173 -6.18 -21.78 19.19
N GLU A 174 -5.38 -20.72 19.19
CA GLU A 174 -5.83 -19.35 18.95
C GLU A 174 -5.80 -18.98 17.45
N LEU A 175 -5.24 -19.85 16.60
CA LEU A 175 -5.22 -19.65 15.15
C LEU A 175 -6.62 -19.87 14.55
N TYR A 176 -6.94 -19.05 13.56
CA TYR A 176 -8.05 -19.34 12.65
C TYR A 176 -7.80 -20.66 11.91
N SER A 177 -8.85 -21.32 11.44
CA SER A 177 -8.65 -22.43 10.51
C SER A 177 -7.93 -21.94 9.25
N VAL A 178 -7.19 -22.82 8.59
CA VAL A 178 -6.51 -22.49 7.32
C VAL A 178 -7.49 -21.96 6.29
N GLU A 179 -8.71 -22.52 6.23
CA GLU A 179 -9.75 -22.07 5.31
C GLU A 179 -10.22 -20.63 5.61
N GLU A 180 -10.46 -20.29 6.88
CA GLU A 180 -10.84 -18.93 7.28
C GLU A 180 -9.72 -17.93 7.01
N TRP A 181 -8.47 -18.30 7.33
CA TRP A 181 -7.30 -17.47 7.10
C TRP A 181 -7.09 -17.21 5.61
N GLU A 182 -7.13 -18.24 4.78
CA GLU A 182 -6.97 -18.11 3.33
C GLU A 182 -8.14 -17.35 2.68
N ALA A 183 -9.37 -17.52 3.19
CA ALA A 183 -10.50 -16.72 2.75
C ALA A 183 -10.30 -15.23 3.05
N GLN A 184 -9.81 -14.90 4.25
CA GLN A 184 -9.48 -13.52 4.62
C GLN A 184 -8.35 -12.96 3.75
N MET A 185 -7.22 -13.69 3.63
CA MET A 185 -6.10 -13.29 2.77
C MET A 185 -6.52 -13.16 1.31
N GLY A 186 -7.51 -13.93 0.87
CA GLY A 186 -8.12 -13.87 -0.45
C GLY A 186 -8.69 -12.50 -0.80
N GLU A 187 -9.14 -11.71 0.18
CA GLU A 187 -9.69 -10.37 -0.03
C GLU A 187 -8.61 -9.28 -0.13
N TYR A 188 -7.34 -9.61 0.10
CA TYR A 188 -6.24 -8.65 -0.03
C TYR A 188 -5.84 -8.52 -1.51
N PRO A 189 -5.30 -7.36 -1.92
CA PRO A 189 -4.71 -7.21 -3.23
C PRO A 189 -3.63 -8.25 -3.51
N VAL A 190 -3.56 -8.68 -4.76
CA VAL A 190 -2.44 -9.46 -5.28
C VAL A 190 -1.17 -8.62 -5.23
N TYR A 191 -0.09 -9.27 -4.85
CA TYR A 191 1.22 -8.64 -4.82
C TYR A 191 1.73 -8.34 -6.23
N TRP A 192 2.44 -7.22 -6.38
CA TRP A 192 2.95 -6.75 -7.67
C TRP A 192 3.89 -7.75 -8.39
N ASP A 193 4.58 -8.61 -7.64
CA ASP A 193 5.53 -9.62 -8.12
C ASP A 193 4.93 -11.02 -8.34
N ASP A 194 3.65 -11.23 -8.01
CA ASP A 194 2.99 -12.52 -8.22
C ASP A 194 2.82 -12.76 -9.73
N LYS A 195 3.52 -13.76 -10.27
CA LYS A 195 3.48 -14.09 -11.70
C LYS A 195 2.31 -15.01 -12.07
N SER A 196 1.66 -15.62 -11.09
CA SER A 196 0.58 -16.58 -11.29
C SER A 196 -0.78 -15.90 -11.44
N ALA A 197 -0.95 -14.74 -10.82
CA ALA A 197 -2.18 -13.97 -10.89
C ALA A 197 -2.43 -13.37 -12.28
N LYS A 198 -3.69 -13.40 -12.70
CA LYS A 198 -4.12 -12.84 -13.99
C LYS A 198 -4.24 -11.32 -13.92
N PRO A 199 -3.72 -10.59 -14.92
CA PRO A 199 -3.90 -9.14 -14.98
C PRO A 199 -5.39 -8.78 -15.11
N ILE A 200 -5.75 -7.58 -14.68
CA ILE A 200 -7.06 -6.97 -14.94
C ILE A 200 -7.17 -6.70 -16.45
N THR A 201 -8.32 -7.01 -17.04
CA THR A 201 -8.65 -6.63 -18.43
C THR A 201 -9.78 -5.61 -18.47
N ASP A 202 -9.91 -4.91 -19.59
CA ASP A 202 -11.01 -3.96 -19.80
C ASP A 202 -12.38 -4.64 -19.69
N GLU A 203 -12.55 -5.83 -20.28
CA GLU A 203 -13.82 -6.55 -20.30
C GLU A 203 -14.26 -6.94 -18.89
N GLU A 204 -13.33 -7.42 -18.07
CA GLU A 204 -13.60 -7.82 -16.70
C GLU A 204 -13.90 -6.62 -15.80
N LEU A 205 -13.14 -5.53 -15.95
CA LEU A 205 -13.36 -4.31 -15.19
C LEU A 205 -14.72 -3.69 -15.54
N GLN A 206 -15.11 -3.68 -16.82
CA GLN A 206 -16.44 -3.22 -17.25
C GLN A 206 -17.55 -4.10 -16.67
N ALA A 207 -17.41 -5.43 -16.73
CA ALA A 207 -18.39 -6.34 -16.13
C ALA A 207 -18.54 -6.09 -14.62
N TYR A 208 -17.43 -5.88 -13.90
CA TYR A 208 -17.45 -5.55 -12.47
C TYR A 208 -18.17 -4.22 -12.20
N ILE A 209 -17.90 -3.18 -12.99
CA ILE A 209 -18.54 -1.87 -12.89
C ILE A 209 -20.06 -1.98 -13.11
N GLU A 210 -20.48 -2.75 -14.12
CA GLU A 210 -21.89 -2.97 -14.45
C GLU A 210 -22.62 -3.77 -13.37
N GLU A 211 -22.04 -4.90 -12.92
CA GLU A 211 -22.60 -5.77 -11.88
C GLU A 211 -22.83 -5.00 -10.57
N ASN A 212 -21.88 -4.15 -10.20
CA ASN A 212 -21.94 -3.35 -8.98
C ASN A 212 -22.64 -1.99 -9.18
N LYS A 213 -23.12 -1.69 -10.39
CA LYS A 213 -23.82 -0.44 -10.76
C LYS A 213 -23.04 0.82 -10.36
N LEU A 214 -21.72 0.79 -10.54
CA LEU A 214 -20.84 1.89 -10.18
C LEU A 214 -20.92 2.98 -11.26
N PRO A 215 -21.20 4.26 -10.90
CA PRO A 215 -21.29 5.34 -11.88
C PRO A 215 -19.89 5.84 -12.29
N ILE A 216 -19.08 4.94 -12.86
CA ILE A 216 -17.74 5.22 -13.33
C ILE A 216 -17.80 5.90 -14.70
N VAL A 217 -17.16 7.07 -14.83
CA VAL A 217 -17.15 7.86 -16.07
C VAL A 217 -15.83 7.76 -16.84
N ASP A 218 -14.74 7.40 -16.17
CA ASP A 218 -13.46 7.07 -16.78
C ASP A 218 -12.67 6.13 -15.87
N TYR A 219 -11.78 5.32 -16.45
CA TYR A 219 -10.86 4.49 -15.72
C TYR A 219 -9.53 4.35 -16.47
N LYS A 220 -8.50 3.89 -15.76
CA LYS A 220 -7.17 3.54 -16.30
C LYS A 220 -6.68 2.28 -15.61
N ILE A 221 -6.36 1.23 -16.37
CA ILE A 221 -5.61 0.08 -15.87
C ILE A 221 -4.16 0.56 -15.68
N ASP A 222 -3.81 0.86 -14.42
CA ASP A 222 -2.55 1.52 -14.06
C ASP A 222 -1.39 0.52 -13.96
N SER A 223 -1.69 -0.70 -13.53
CA SER A 223 -0.76 -1.83 -13.51
C SER A 223 -1.50 -3.13 -13.78
N LYS A 224 -0.78 -4.26 -13.80
CA LYS A 224 -1.38 -5.59 -13.99
C LYS A 224 -2.54 -5.86 -13.02
N TYR A 225 -2.43 -5.42 -11.78
CA TYR A 225 -3.34 -5.81 -10.70
C TYR A 225 -4.12 -4.64 -10.11
N LYS A 226 -4.03 -3.44 -10.71
CA LYS A 226 -4.65 -2.22 -10.19
C LYS A 226 -5.19 -1.35 -11.32
N ALA A 227 -6.45 -0.97 -11.23
CA ALA A 227 -7.08 0.05 -12.04
C ALA A 227 -7.45 1.26 -11.17
N ILE A 228 -7.29 2.47 -11.70
CA ILE A 228 -7.80 3.71 -11.09
C ILE A 228 -9.11 4.07 -11.77
N VAL A 229 -10.16 4.31 -10.99
CA VAL A 229 -11.49 4.62 -11.49
C VAL A 229 -11.96 5.98 -10.99
N LEU A 230 -12.74 6.67 -11.84
CA LEU A 230 -13.36 7.95 -11.55
C LEU A 230 -14.87 7.79 -11.50
N GLU A 231 -15.41 7.86 -10.29
CA GLU A 231 -16.84 7.84 -10.00
C GLU A 231 -17.39 9.26 -9.97
N VAL A 232 -18.52 9.50 -10.63
CA VAL A 232 -19.21 10.81 -10.62
C VAL A 232 -20.68 10.59 -10.30
N LYS A 233 -21.12 11.19 -9.19
CA LYS A 233 -22.52 11.29 -8.78
C LYS A 233 -23.07 12.67 -9.14
N GLU A 234 -24.21 13.05 -8.57
CA GLU A 234 -24.91 14.28 -8.96
C GLU A 234 -24.04 15.54 -8.78
N HIS A 235 -23.41 15.71 -7.60
CA HIS A 235 -22.60 16.90 -7.26
C HIS A 235 -21.26 16.57 -6.59
N GLU A 236 -20.84 15.31 -6.66
CA GLU A 236 -19.61 14.84 -6.06
C GLU A 236 -18.92 13.81 -6.94
N THR A 237 -17.62 13.72 -6.77
CA THR A 237 -16.79 12.74 -7.45
C THR A 237 -15.91 12.03 -6.44
N SER A 238 -15.54 10.80 -6.75
CA SER A 238 -14.57 10.03 -6.00
C SER A 238 -13.63 9.31 -6.95
N THR A 239 -12.35 9.32 -6.64
CA THR A 239 -11.31 8.55 -7.33
C THR A 239 -10.76 7.53 -6.36
N TYR A 240 -10.69 6.27 -6.80
CA TYR A 240 -10.19 5.16 -5.99
C TYR A 240 -9.61 4.06 -6.89
N ALA A 241 -8.97 3.07 -6.26
CA ALA A 241 -8.44 1.92 -6.96
C ALA A 241 -9.44 0.74 -6.95
N ILE A 242 -9.40 -0.06 -8.00
CA ILE A 242 -9.95 -1.41 -8.03
C ILE A 242 -8.76 -2.36 -8.24
N HIS A 243 -8.63 -3.33 -7.36
CA HIS A 243 -7.51 -4.27 -7.35
C HIS A 243 -7.94 -5.67 -7.77
N ARG A 244 -7.01 -6.41 -8.37
CA ARG A 244 -7.09 -7.88 -8.40
C ARG A 244 -6.82 -8.37 -6.98
N LEU A 245 -7.77 -9.12 -6.43
CA LEU A 245 -7.64 -9.74 -5.12
C LEU A 245 -7.02 -11.14 -5.24
N ARG A 246 -6.43 -11.65 -4.16
CA ARG A 246 -5.76 -12.97 -4.14
C ARG A 246 -6.71 -14.13 -4.38
N ASN A 247 -8.00 -13.97 -4.04
CA ASN A 247 -9.06 -14.92 -4.38
C ASN A 247 -9.42 -14.92 -5.89
N GLY A 248 -8.76 -14.08 -6.69
CA GLY A 248 -8.94 -13.98 -8.13
C GLY A 248 -10.05 -13.03 -8.58
N LYS A 249 -10.83 -12.43 -7.67
CA LYS A 249 -11.88 -11.45 -8.01
C LYS A 249 -11.31 -10.04 -8.14
N LEU A 250 -12.14 -9.11 -8.59
CA LEU A 250 -11.86 -7.67 -8.47
C LEU A 250 -12.50 -7.13 -7.19
N GLY A 251 -11.80 -6.22 -6.52
CA GLY A 251 -12.25 -5.57 -5.29
C GLY A 251 -11.98 -4.08 -5.32
N LYS A 252 -12.95 -3.30 -4.85
CA LYS A 252 -12.79 -1.88 -4.62
C LYS A 252 -11.89 -1.66 -3.41
N ASP A 253 -10.94 -0.73 -3.53
CA ASP A 253 -10.13 -0.24 -2.42
C ASP A 253 -10.99 0.59 -1.44
N ASP A 254 -10.73 0.43 -0.15
CA ASP A 254 -11.38 1.22 0.90
C ASP A 254 -10.91 2.68 0.88
N ILE A 255 -9.69 2.93 0.36
CA ILE A 255 -9.14 4.27 0.23
C ILE A 255 -9.70 4.93 -1.03
N MET A 256 -10.50 5.99 -0.81
CA MET A 256 -10.98 6.86 -1.86
C MET A 256 -10.73 8.33 -1.52
N VAL A 257 -10.52 9.15 -2.54
CA VAL A 257 -10.48 10.61 -2.38
C VAL A 257 -11.57 11.20 -3.23
N GLY A 258 -12.40 12.04 -2.62
CA GLY A 258 -13.50 12.70 -3.29
C GLY A 258 -13.48 14.20 -3.06
N THR A 259 -14.11 14.91 -4.00
CA THR A 259 -14.35 16.34 -3.90
C THR A 259 -15.71 16.67 -4.48
N LYS A 260 -16.22 17.87 -4.18
CA LYS A 260 -17.54 18.33 -4.62
C LYS A 260 -17.41 19.27 -5.80
N GLU A 261 -18.51 19.38 -6.55
CA GLU A 261 -18.69 20.41 -7.57
C GLU A 261 -18.45 21.81 -6.97
N ASN A 262 -17.61 22.61 -7.60
CA ASN A 262 -17.41 24.02 -7.26
C ASN A 262 -18.56 24.91 -7.82
N GLU A 263 -18.53 26.21 -7.58
CA GLU A 263 -19.61 27.10 -8.01
C GLU A 263 -19.83 27.12 -9.54
N TYR A 264 -18.78 26.82 -10.32
CA TYR A 264 -18.77 26.83 -11.78
C TYR A 264 -19.11 25.49 -12.43
N GLY A 265 -19.27 24.41 -11.65
CA GLY A 265 -19.58 23.09 -12.20
C GLY A 265 -18.36 22.20 -12.44
N PHE A 266 -17.22 22.48 -11.80
CA PHE A 266 -15.99 21.69 -11.95
C PHE A 266 -15.59 21.00 -10.66
N ALA A 267 -14.81 19.93 -10.79
CA ALA A 267 -14.10 19.31 -9.68
C ALA A 267 -12.76 18.75 -10.18
N PHE A 268 -11.72 18.96 -9.38
CA PHE A 268 -10.39 18.43 -9.63
C PHE A 268 -9.85 17.75 -8.38
N GLN A 269 -9.35 16.52 -8.53
CA GLN A 269 -8.79 15.78 -7.41
C GLN A 269 -7.61 14.92 -7.86
N LYS A 270 -6.50 14.99 -7.13
CA LYS A 270 -5.37 14.09 -7.32
C LYS A 270 -5.55 12.79 -6.54
N PHE A 271 -5.18 11.66 -7.15
CA PHE A 271 -5.09 10.36 -6.51
C PHE A 271 -4.13 9.44 -7.27
N ASN A 272 -3.17 8.81 -6.57
CA ASN A 272 -2.23 7.82 -7.13
C ASN A 272 -1.59 8.23 -8.47
N GLY A 273 -1.10 9.47 -8.57
CA GLY A 273 -0.45 10.00 -9.77
C GLY A 273 -1.40 10.34 -10.92
N TYR A 274 -2.72 10.35 -10.69
CA TYR A 274 -3.73 10.83 -11.61
C TYR A 274 -4.37 12.11 -11.08
N LEU A 275 -4.75 13.00 -12.00
CA LEU A 275 -5.66 14.11 -11.77
C LEU A 275 -7.01 13.75 -12.39
N SER A 276 -8.07 13.73 -11.57
CA SER A 276 -9.43 13.72 -12.09
C SER A 276 -9.85 15.13 -12.48
N ILE A 277 -10.49 15.23 -13.64
CA ILE A 277 -11.07 16.46 -14.17
C ILE A 277 -12.54 16.15 -14.45
N VAL A 278 -13.45 16.75 -13.70
CA VAL A 278 -14.88 16.48 -13.78
C VAL A 278 -15.65 17.74 -14.14
N LEU A 279 -16.56 17.60 -15.10
CA LEU A 279 -17.47 18.64 -15.56
C LEU A 279 -18.90 18.18 -15.25
N PHE A 280 -19.54 18.87 -14.31
CA PHE A 280 -20.93 18.65 -13.93
C PHE A 280 -21.88 19.37 -14.89
N ASP A 281 -23.19 19.13 -14.75
CA ASP A 281 -24.19 19.65 -15.67
C ASP A 281 -24.19 21.18 -15.78
N LYS A 282 -23.86 21.88 -14.69
CA LYS A 282 -23.72 23.35 -14.70
C LYS A 282 -22.65 23.84 -15.68
N ALA A 283 -21.56 23.09 -15.85
CA ALA A 283 -20.48 23.44 -16.75
C ALA A 283 -20.81 23.27 -18.23
N LYS A 284 -21.91 22.56 -18.58
CA LYS A 284 -22.31 22.35 -19.98
C LYS A 284 -22.58 23.66 -20.72
N LEU A 285 -23.08 24.68 -20.01
CA LEU A 285 -23.34 26.01 -20.58
C LEU A 285 -22.06 26.74 -21.03
N LEU A 286 -20.91 26.32 -20.52
CA LEU A 286 -19.61 26.93 -20.81
C LEU A 286 -18.96 26.33 -22.08
N GLU A 287 -19.53 25.26 -22.64
CA GLU A 287 -19.04 24.57 -23.84
C GLU A 287 -17.52 24.33 -23.80
N ILE A 288 -17.01 23.83 -22.66
CA ILE A 288 -15.59 23.55 -22.46
C ILE A 288 -15.14 22.49 -23.48
N HIS A 289 -14.12 22.82 -24.27
CA HIS A 289 -13.62 21.95 -25.34
C HIS A 289 -12.18 21.47 -25.08
N SER A 290 -11.43 22.12 -24.18
CA SER A 290 -10.08 21.65 -23.85
C SER A 290 -9.67 22.01 -22.43
N CYS A 291 -8.79 21.17 -21.88
CA CYS A 291 -8.13 21.35 -20.61
C CYS A 291 -6.61 21.25 -20.80
N VAL A 292 -5.86 22.19 -20.24
CA VAL A 292 -4.41 22.16 -20.17
C VAL A 292 -3.99 22.10 -18.72
N VAL A 293 -3.27 21.05 -18.35
CA VAL A 293 -2.71 20.87 -17.01
C VAL A 293 -1.23 21.19 -17.06
N SER A 294 -0.83 22.24 -16.34
CA SER A 294 0.56 22.64 -16.19
C SER A 294 1.10 22.13 -14.86
N ILE A 295 2.09 21.26 -14.92
CA ILE A 295 2.77 20.67 -13.77
C ILE A 295 4.08 21.42 -13.55
N TYR A 296 4.30 21.87 -12.32
CA TYR A 296 5.50 22.59 -11.92
C TYR A 296 6.43 21.63 -11.17
N ASP A 297 7.43 21.09 -11.87
CA ASP A 297 8.58 20.45 -11.22
C ASP A 297 9.72 21.47 -11.15
N ASN A 298 10.57 21.37 -10.13
CA ASN A 298 11.66 22.29 -9.75
C ASN A 298 12.68 22.59 -10.87
N ARG A 299 12.55 21.97 -12.05
CA ARG A 299 13.45 22.12 -13.19
C ARG A 299 12.75 22.41 -14.52
N GLN A 300 11.47 22.06 -14.72
CA GLN A 300 10.73 22.25 -15.98
C GLN A 300 9.21 22.30 -15.77
N THR A 301 8.50 23.06 -16.60
CA THR A 301 7.03 23.01 -16.69
C THR A 301 6.60 21.99 -17.72
N LYS A 302 5.91 20.93 -17.30
CA LYS A 302 5.29 19.95 -18.20
C LYS A 302 3.83 20.33 -18.43
N LYS A 303 3.40 20.40 -19.70
CA LYS A 303 2.01 20.67 -20.06
C LYS A 303 1.37 19.43 -20.66
N LEU A 304 0.24 19.02 -20.09
CA LEU A 304 -0.59 17.93 -20.57
C LEU A 304 -1.89 18.52 -21.11
N LYS A 305 -2.31 18.11 -22.30
CA LYS A 305 -3.56 18.57 -22.92
C LYS A 305 -4.57 17.43 -22.94
N VAL A 306 -5.81 17.73 -22.56
CA VAL A 306 -6.97 16.85 -22.68
C VAL A 306 -8.01 17.57 -23.52
N GLU A 307 -8.44 16.93 -24.62
CA GLU A 307 -9.61 17.39 -25.36
C GLU A 307 -10.86 16.95 -24.61
N ILE A 308 -11.74 17.90 -24.33
CA ILE A 308 -12.99 17.66 -23.61
C ILE A 308 -14.08 17.41 -24.66
N GLY A 309 -14.64 16.20 -24.60
CA GLY A 309 -15.79 15.77 -25.39
C GLY A 309 -16.98 15.52 -24.47
N ASP A 310 -17.80 14.52 -24.79
CA ASP A 310 -19.08 14.32 -24.11
C ASP A 310 -18.99 13.61 -22.74
N LYS A 311 -17.79 13.19 -22.32
CA LYS A 311 -17.64 12.52 -21.01
C LYS A 311 -17.75 13.54 -19.88
N ARG A 312 -18.41 13.13 -18.79
CA ARG A 312 -18.53 13.94 -17.56
C ARG A 312 -17.23 14.04 -16.76
N GLY A 313 -16.25 13.19 -17.02
CA GLY A 313 -14.98 13.23 -16.32
C GLY A 313 -13.86 12.49 -17.04
N TYR A 314 -12.62 12.82 -16.66
CA TYR A 314 -11.39 12.34 -17.27
C TYR A 314 -10.34 12.05 -16.20
N LEU A 315 -9.66 10.91 -16.32
CA LEU A 315 -8.44 10.62 -15.55
C LEU A 315 -7.21 10.91 -16.38
N LEU A 316 -6.42 11.88 -15.93
CA LEU A 316 -5.16 12.27 -16.54
C LEU A 316 -3.99 11.83 -15.69
N ARG A 317 -3.09 11.01 -16.24
CA ARG A 317 -1.85 10.63 -15.54
C ARG A 317 -0.90 11.84 -15.47
N ILE A 318 -0.59 12.28 -14.25
CA ILE A 318 0.30 13.41 -13.98
C ILE A 318 1.66 12.97 -13.41
N GLY A 319 1.73 11.82 -12.74
CA GLY A 319 2.92 11.35 -12.01
C GLY A 319 2.69 11.39 -10.49
N GLU A 320 3.18 10.39 -9.76
CA GLU A 320 3.00 10.27 -8.30
C GLU A 320 3.80 11.34 -7.54
N GLU A 321 4.91 11.79 -8.12
CA GLU A 321 5.79 12.83 -7.61
C GLU A 321 5.16 14.24 -7.65
N VAL A 322 4.07 14.42 -8.38
CA VAL A 322 3.47 15.74 -8.61
C VAL A 322 2.71 16.20 -7.37
N SER A 323 3.24 17.22 -6.71
CA SER A 323 2.62 17.82 -5.53
C SER A 323 1.61 18.91 -5.86
N SER A 324 1.66 19.55 -7.03
CA SER A 324 0.70 20.58 -7.42
C SER A 324 0.83 20.95 -8.89
N GLY A 325 -0.15 21.70 -9.38
CA GLY A 325 -0.13 22.26 -10.72
C GLY A 325 -1.30 23.20 -10.96
N LEU A 326 -1.44 23.68 -12.19
CA LEU A 326 -2.51 24.56 -12.64
C LEU A 326 -3.34 23.86 -13.71
N VAL A 327 -4.65 23.78 -13.49
CA VAL A 327 -5.61 23.44 -14.52
C VAL A 327 -6.06 24.72 -15.22
N ASN A 328 -6.05 24.71 -16.56
CA ASN A 328 -6.61 25.77 -17.40
C ASN A 328 -7.65 25.15 -18.35
N LEU A 329 -8.93 25.45 -18.14
CA LEU A 329 -10.02 25.06 -19.03
C LEU A 329 -10.29 26.17 -20.05
N LYS A 330 -10.63 25.76 -21.27
CA LYS A 330 -11.06 26.67 -22.34
C LYS A 330 -12.40 26.23 -22.91
N GLY A 331 -13.32 27.19 -22.97
CA GLY A 331 -14.64 27.02 -23.54
C GLY A 331 -14.92 28.03 -24.65
N LYS A 332 -16.20 28.10 -25.02
CA LYS A 332 -16.68 29.01 -26.06
C LYS A 332 -16.53 30.49 -25.66
N ASP A 333 -16.55 31.35 -26.68
CA ASP A 333 -16.48 32.82 -26.55
C ASP A 333 -15.24 33.32 -25.78
N GLY A 334 -14.16 32.53 -25.77
CA GLY A 334 -12.93 32.85 -25.06
C GLY A 334 -13.00 32.61 -23.56
N TYR A 335 -14.02 31.90 -23.06
CA TYR A 335 -14.11 31.54 -21.65
C TYR A 335 -12.86 30.77 -21.22
N THR A 336 -12.27 31.20 -20.11
CA THR A 336 -11.14 30.55 -19.46
C THR A 336 -11.41 30.38 -17.98
N TYR A 337 -11.08 29.21 -17.46
CA TYR A 337 -11.12 28.92 -16.03
C TYR A 337 -9.78 28.37 -15.57
N GLU A 338 -9.31 28.82 -14.41
CA GLU A 338 -8.04 28.38 -13.84
C GLU A 338 -8.20 27.96 -12.39
N GLU A 339 -7.63 26.80 -12.03
CA GLU A 339 -7.65 26.30 -10.65
C GLU A 339 -6.33 25.60 -10.33
N ILE A 340 -5.80 25.86 -9.13
CA ILE A 340 -4.61 25.18 -8.63
C ILE A 340 -5.06 23.91 -7.92
N PHE A 341 -4.41 22.79 -8.25
CA PHE A 341 -4.58 21.53 -7.53
C PHE A 341 -3.34 21.21 -6.69
N TRP A 342 -3.53 20.40 -5.65
CA TRP A 342 -2.52 19.99 -4.67
C TRP A 342 -2.49 18.45 -4.51
#